data_AF-A0A6I8SUU2-F1
#
_entry.id   AF-A0A6I8SUU2-F1
#
_cell.length_a   1.000
_cell.length_b   1.000
_cell.length_c   1.000
_cell.angle_alpha   90.00
_cell.angle_beta   90.00
_cell.angle_gamma   90.00
#
_symmetry.space_group_name_H-M   'P 1'
#
loop_
_entity.id
_entity.type
_entity.pdbx_description
1 polymer ?
#
loop_
_entity_poly.entity_id
_entity_poly.type
_entity_poly.pdbx_seq_one_letter_code
_entity_poly.pdbx_strand_id
1 'polypeptide(L)'
;FPLNSTVFMGDNIWSKYSFNFLVDEEELRRKIAHELALEQARRQSENHKRLEQEKLIVQEEIGKAIERERNASSEQLTRAVLREKAAAEEERLKSKTFAKKLNEKERELKRLDEYYKDQLARLEERSAQFYKVTTEQYQKAASEVEARFKRYEAHPVCADLQAKIFQCYQQNPQQSLSCSTLASQYLHCVNGAKQVSGKGDNKPEFT
;
A
#
# COMPACT_ATOMS: atom_id res chain seq x y z
N PHE A 1 94.43 -73.02 -12.53
CA PHE A 1 95.14 -74.31 -12.62
C PHE A 1 94.39 -75.35 -11.80
N PRO A 2 94.37 -76.64 -12.18
CA PRO A 2 93.97 -77.13 -13.50
C PRO A 2 92.94 -78.29 -13.37
N LEU A 3 92.60 -78.92 -14.50
CA LEU A 3 91.81 -80.17 -14.57
C LEU A 3 92.61 -81.40 -14.10
N ASN A 4 91.94 -82.38 -13.49
CA ASN A 4 92.05 -83.83 -13.74
C ASN A 4 90.93 -84.57 -12.95
N SER A 5 90.17 -85.52 -13.53
CA SER A 5 90.46 -86.95 -13.75
C SER A 5 90.55 -87.76 -12.43
N THR A 6 90.01 -88.98 -12.22
CA THR A 6 89.11 -89.94 -12.94
C THR A 6 88.58 -90.96 -11.86
N VAL A 7 87.87 -92.10 -12.03
CA VAL A 7 87.63 -93.05 -13.15
C VAL A 7 86.37 -93.96 -12.92
N PHE A 8 85.61 -94.27 -13.98
CA PHE A 8 84.85 -95.52 -14.31
C PHE A 8 83.70 -96.15 -13.45
N MET A 9 82.85 -96.89 -14.22
CA MET A 9 82.09 -98.14 -13.93
C MET A 9 80.78 -98.14 -13.09
N GLY A 10 79.76 -98.83 -13.63
CA GLY A 10 78.47 -99.15 -12.99
C GLY A 10 77.36 -99.42 -14.02
N ASP A 11 76.87 -100.66 -14.12
CA ASP A 11 76.02 -101.14 -15.23
C ASP A 11 74.49 -101.00 -15.09
N ASN A 12 73.82 -101.14 -16.24
CA ASN A 12 72.37 -101.15 -16.48
C ASN A 12 71.47 -101.76 -15.37
N ILE A 13 70.50 -100.97 -14.87
CA ILE A 13 69.33 -101.48 -14.11
C ILE A 13 68.02 -100.80 -14.59
N TRP A 14 67.66 -100.98 -15.87
CA TRP A 14 66.38 -100.48 -16.43
C TRP A 14 65.61 -101.53 -17.24
N SER A 15 65.64 -102.80 -16.81
CA SER A 15 64.94 -103.90 -17.49
C SER A 15 64.46 -105.03 -16.55
N LYS A 16 64.38 -104.81 -15.23
CA LYS A 16 64.04 -105.88 -14.27
C LYS A 16 63.21 -105.48 -13.04
N TYR A 17 62.46 -104.37 -13.13
CA TYR A 17 61.44 -104.00 -12.14
C TYR A 17 60.09 -103.67 -12.78
N SER A 18 59.72 -104.40 -13.84
CA SER A 18 58.31 -104.58 -14.18
C SER A 18 57.75 -105.68 -13.29
N PHE A 19 57.29 -105.29 -12.09
CA PHE A 19 56.63 -106.18 -11.13
C PHE A 19 55.17 -105.74 -10.98
N ASN A 20 54.25 -106.71 -10.91
CA ASN A 20 52.84 -106.46 -11.13
C ASN A 20 52.19 -105.58 -10.04
N PHE A 21 51.86 -104.35 -10.41
CA PHE A 21 50.57 -103.77 -10.04
C PHE A 21 49.93 -103.27 -11.33
N LEU A 22 48.96 -104.03 -11.86
CA LEU A 22 48.05 -103.55 -12.89
C LEU A 22 47.07 -102.56 -12.24
N VAL A 23 47.55 -101.35 -11.97
CA VAL A 23 46.67 -100.20 -11.72
C VAL A 23 46.03 -99.92 -13.07
N ASP A 24 44.71 -100.05 -13.16
CA ASP A 24 44.01 -99.47 -14.31
C ASP A 24 44.24 -97.95 -14.26
N GLU A 25 45.00 -97.45 -15.23
CA GLU A 25 45.32 -96.03 -15.32
C GLU A 25 44.04 -95.19 -15.46
N GLU A 26 43.00 -95.76 -16.08
CA GLU A 26 41.68 -95.15 -16.20
C GLU A 26 40.96 -95.14 -14.85
N GLU A 27 41.09 -96.17 -13.99
CA GLU A 27 40.59 -96.17 -12.61
C GLU A 27 41.32 -95.15 -11.72
N LEU A 28 42.64 -95.00 -11.86
CA LEU A 28 43.39 -93.98 -11.12
C LEU A 28 42.98 -92.57 -11.55
N ARG A 29 42.86 -92.32 -12.86
CA ARG A 29 42.33 -91.05 -13.41
C ARG A 29 40.88 -90.80 -12.95
N ARG A 30 40.02 -91.82 -12.92
CA ARG A 30 38.64 -91.75 -12.37
C ARG A 30 38.63 -91.36 -10.88
N LYS A 31 39.50 -91.96 -10.06
CA LYS A 31 39.63 -91.63 -8.62
C LYS A 31 40.05 -90.18 -8.41
N ILE A 32 41.08 -89.71 -9.12
CA ILE A 32 41.55 -88.31 -9.06
C ILE A 32 40.44 -87.34 -9.50
N ALA A 33 39.72 -87.64 -10.58
CA ALA A 33 38.61 -86.81 -11.06
C ALA A 33 37.44 -86.76 -10.06
N HIS A 34 37.10 -87.88 -9.43
CA HIS A 34 36.06 -87.96 -8.40
C HIS A 34 36.43 -87.19 -7.13
N GLU A 35 37.67 -87.33 -6.65
CA GLU A 35 38.17 -86.60 -5.49
C GLU A 35 38.24 -85.08 -5.74
N LEU A 36 38.71 -84.66 -6.92
CA LEU A 36 38.70 -83.27 -7.34
C LEU A 36 37.27 -82.70 -7.43
N ALA A 37 36.31 -83.47 -7.97
CA ALA A 37 34.90 -83.05 -8.02
C ALA A 37 34.28 -82.94 -6.61
N LEU A 38 34.62 -83.84 -5.70
CA LEU A 38 34.18 -83.78 -4.30
C LEU A 38 34.77 -82.55 -3.58
N GLU A 39 36.03 -82.24 -3.81
CA GLU A 39 36.69 -81.06 -3.25
C GLU A 39 36.13 -79.75 -3.83
N GLN A 40 35.86 -79.71 -5.14
CA GLN A 40 35.17 -78.59 -5.79
C GLN A 40 33.76 -78.38 -5.21
N ALA A 41 32.98 -79.45 -5.03
CA ALA A 41 31.65 -79.38 -4.42
C ALA A 41 31.68 -78.89 -2.96
N ARG A 42 32.68 -79.30 -2.18
CA ARG A 42 32.92 -78.76 -0.81
C ARG A 42 33.21 -77.27 -0.84
N ARG A 43 34.18 -76.82 -1.64
CA ARG A 43 34.51 -75.39 -1.82
C ARG A 43 33.31 -74.57 -2.30
N GLN A 44 32.48 -75.10 -3.20
CA GLN A 44 31.24 -74.45 -3.64
C GLN A 44 30.22 -74.34 -2.51
N SER A 45 30.03 -75.38 -1.70
CA SER A 45 29.14 -75.34 -0.52
C SER A 45 29.60 -74.34 0.54
N GLU A 46 30.91 -74.27 0.79
CA GLU A 46 31.52 -73.31 1.72
C GLU A 46 31.39 -71.87 1.23
N ASN A 47 31.70 -71.61 -0.05
CA ASN A 47 31.52 -70.30 -0.67
C ASN A 47 30.05 -69.86 -0.70
N HIS A 48 29.10 -70.78 -0.93
CA HIS A 48 27.68 -70.47 -0.88
C HIS A 48 27.22 -70.12 0.54
N LYS A 49 27.63 -70.89 1.56
CA LYS A 49 27.34 -70.58 2.98
C LYS A 49 27.89 -69.20 3.38
N ARG A 50 29.12 -68.89 2.96
CA ARG A 50 29.71 -67.56 3.17
C ARG A 50 28.92 -66.45 2.49
N LEU A 51 28.52 -66.64 1.23
CA LEU A 51 27.72 -65.64 0.50
C LEU A 51 26.37 -65.36 1.19
N GLU A 52 25.67 -66.38 1.70
CA GLU A 52 24.43 -66.16 2.45
C GLU A 52 24.67 -65.48 3.81
N GLN A 53 25.77 -65.77 4.50
CA GLN A 53 26.17 -65.04 5.72
C GLN A 53 26.50 -63.57 5.42
N GLU A 54 27.29 -63.30 4.38
CA GLU A 54 27.67 -61.96 3.93
C GLU A 54 26.43 -61.15 3.49
N LYS A 55 25.47 -61.77 2.79
CA LYS A 55 24.17 -61.17 2.47
C LYS A 55 23.36 -60.77 3.71
N LEU A 56 23.27 -61.63 4.72
CA LEU A 56 22.50 -61.35 5.94
C LEU A 56 23.10 -60.17 6.70
N ILE A 57 24.43 -60.12 6.84
CA ILE A 57 25.15 -58.99 7.48
C ILE A 57 24.90 -57.69 6.70
N VAL A 58 24.96 -57.73 5.37
CA VAL A 58 24.69 -56.56 4.52
C VAL A 58 23.23 -56.10 4.63
N GLN A 59 22.26 -57.01 4.68
CA GLN A 59 20.85 -56.66 4.91
C GLN A 59 20.64 -56.01 6.29
N GLU A 60 21.28 -56.52 7.34
CA GLU A 60 21.18 -55.98 8.70
C GLU A 60 21.78 -54.57 8.80
N GLU A 61 22.96 -54.32 8.24
CA GLU A 61 23.56 -52.97 8.24
C GLU A 61 22.83 -51.99 7.32
N ILE A 62 22.24 -52.44 6.21
CA ILE A 62 21.33 -51.60 5.40
C ILE A 62 20.09 -51.22 6.23
N GLY A 63 19.50 -52.17 6.96
CA GLY A 63 18.38 -51.89 7.87
C GLY A 63 18.73 -50.83 8.92
N LYS A 64 19.84 -51.03 9.64
CA LYS A 64 20.36 -50.06 10.62
C LYS A 64 20.67 -48.70 10.00
N ALA A 65 21.22 -48.65 8.78
CA ALA A 65 21.49 -47.40 8.07
C ALA A 65 20.18 -46.65 7.75
N ILE A 66 19.17 -47.33 7.23
CA ILE A 66 17.84 -46.74 6.95
C ILE A 66 17.18 -46.22 8.23
N GLU A 67 17.29 -46.94 9.35
CA GLU A 67 16.78 -46.46 10.65
C GLU A 67 17.55 -45.24 11.17
N ARG A 68 18.88 -45.22 11.09
CA ARG A 68 19.72 -44.07 11.46
C ARG A 68 19.31 -42.82 10.67
N GLU A 69 19.24 -42.92 9.34
CA GLU A 69 18.83 -41.81 8.46
C GLU A 69 17.39 -41.36 8.71
N ARG A 70 16.44 -42.29 8.87
CA ARG A 70 15.04 -41.98 9.19
C ARG A 70 14.91 -41.24 10.52
N ASN A 71 15.66 -41.67 11.54
CA ASN A 71 15.63 -41.05 12.86
C ASN A 71 16.28 -39.66 12.84
N ALA A 72 17.43 -39.50 12.18
CA ALA A 72 18.08 -38.20 12.01
C ALA A 72 17.20 -37.20 11.23
N SER A 73 16.59 -37.65 10.13
CA SER A 73 15.65 -36.86 9.32
C SER A 73 14.39 -36.48 10.11
N SER A 74 13.81 -37.41 10.87
CA SER A 74 12.66 -37.17 11.74
C SER A 74 12.97 -36.17 12.86
N GLU A 75 14.15 -36.25 13.47
CA GLU A 75 14.60 -35.29 14.49
C GLU A 75 14.85 -33.91 13.86
N GLN A 76 15.52 -33.84 12.71
CA GLN A 76 15.75 -32.59 11.98
C GLN A 76 14.42 -31.90 11.59
N LEU A 77 13.45 -32.67 11.07
CA LEU A 77 12.11 -32.18 10.76
C LEU A 77 11.40 -31.68 12.02
N THR A 78 11.46 -32.41 13.11
CA THR A 78 10.86 -32.02 14.40
C THR A 78 11.47 -30.71 14.92
N ARG A 79 12.81 -30.60 14.88
CA ARG A 79 13.56 -29.39 15.26
C ARG A 79 13.20 -28.19 14.36
N ALA A 80 12.99 -28.40 13.06
CA ALA A 80 12.56 -27.36 12.13
C ALA A 80 11.12 -26.90 12.42
N VAL A 81 10.17 -27.84 12.54
CA VAL A 81 8.76 -27.56 12.84
C VAL A 81 8.59 -26.81 14.16
N LEU A 82 9.42 -27.08 15.17
CA LEU A 82 9.41 -26.34 16.44
C LEU A 82 9.90 -24.89 16.28
N ARG A 83 10.91 -24.64 15.44
CA ARG A 83 11.39 -23.27 15.14
C ARG A 83 10.34 -22.47 14.38
N GLU A 84 9.76 -23.04 13.34
CA GLU A 84 8.69 -22.39 12.56
C GLU A 84 7.48 -22.06 13.42
N LYS A 85 7.06 -22.97 14.32
CA LYS A 85 5.97 -22.69 15.28
C LYS A 85 6.29 -21.57 16.24
N ALA A 86 7.54 -21.48 16.73
CA ALA A 86 7.96 -20.39 17.61
C ALA A 86 7.96 -19.04 16.88
N ALA A 87 8.55 -18.97 15.68
CA ALA A 87 8.57 -17.77 14.84
C ALA A 87 7.16 -17.31 14.45
N ALA A 88 6.28 -18.24 14.04
CA ALA A 88 4.89 -17.94 13.70
C ALA A 88 4.09 -17.40 14.89
N GLU A 89 4.29 -17.92 16.10
CA GLU A 89 3.64 -17.38 17.31
C GLU A 89 4.22 -16.01 17.70
N GLU A 90 5.53 -15.78 17.56
CA GLU A 90 6.16 -14.48 17.78
C GLU A 90 5.60 -13.42 16.83
N GLU A 91 5.50 -13.71 15.52
CA GLU A 91 4.91 -12.80 14.53
C GLU A 91 3.41 -12.60 14.75
N ARG A 92 2.67 -13.63 15.20
CA ARG A 92 1.26 -13.50 15.58
C ARG A 92 1.09 -12.58 16.78
N LEU A 93 1.97 -12.67 17.78
CA LEU A 93 1.97 -11.80 18.96
C LEU A 93 2.35 -10.36 18.58
N LYS A 94 3.41 -10.14 17.78
CA LYS A 94 3.77 -8.83 17.21
C LYS A 94 2.58 -8.22 16.48
N SER A 95 2.00 -8.93 15.52
CA SER A 95 0.82 -8.50 14.74
C SER A 95 -0.35 -8.12 15.64
N LYS A 96 -0.64 -8.91 16.69
CA LYS A 96 -1.68 -8.61 17.68
C LYS A 96 -1.39 -7.35 18.51
N THR A 97 -0.13 -7.03 18.81
CA THR A 97 0.23 -5.76 19.47
C THR A 97 0.13 -4.56 18.52
N PHE A 98 0.52 -4.70 17.25
CA PHE A 98 0.37 -3.64 16.26
C PHE A 98 -1.09 -3.35 15.97
N ALA A 99 -1.94 -4.37 15.79
CA ALA A 99 -3.37 -4.22 15.60
C ALA A 99 -4.06 -3.47 16.76
N LYS A 100 -3.64 -3.73 18.02
CA LYS A 100 -4.10 -2.95 19.18
C LYS A 100 -3.69 -1.48 19.09
N LYS A 101 -2.41 -1.19 18.83
CA LYS A 101 -1.88 0.18 18.72
C LYS A 101 -2.55 0.97 17.59
N LEU A 102 -2.79 0.32 16.44
CA LEU A 102 -3.50 0.93 15.31
C LEU A 102 -4.93 1.29 15.69
N ASN A 103 -5.69 0.37 16.30
CA ASN A 103 -7.07 0.63 16.70
C ASN A 103 -7.18 1.70 17.81
N GLU A 104 -6.17 1.82 18.67
CA GLU A 104 -6.06 2.92 19.65
C GLU A 104 -5.83 4.27 18.96
N LYS A 105 -4.88 4.35 18.02
CA LYS A 105 -4.62 5.57 17.23
C LYS A 105 -5.78 5.95 16.32
N GLU A 106 -6.50 4.98 15.77
CA GLU A 106 -7.72 5.19 14.98
C GLU A 106 -8.83 5.84 15.84
N ARG A 107 -9.00 5.41 17.10
CA ARG A 107 -9.95 6.06 18.05
C ARG A 107 -9.53 7.47 18.44
N GLU A 108 -8.23 7.71 18.64
CA GLU A 108 -7.71 9.06 18.90
C GLU A 108 -7.96 9.99 17.70
N LEU A 109 -7.60 9.56 16.50
CA LEU A 109 -7.82 10.31 15.25
C LEU A 109 -9.31 10.59 15.04
N LYS A 110 -10.18 9.61 15.25
CA LYS A 110 -11.64 9.80 15.14
C LYS A 110 -12.17 10.84 16.14
N ARG A 111 -11.73 10.82 17.40
CA ARG A 111 -12.11 11.83 18.41
C ARG A 111 -11.64 13.24 18.02
N LEU A 112 -10.45 13.37 17.45
CA LEU A 112 -9.92 14.65 16.97
C LEU A 112 -10.68 15.14 15.73
N ASP A 113 -11.00 14.26 14.79
CA ASP A 113 -11.84 14.55 13.62
C ASP A 113 -13.24 15.04 14.03
N GLU A 114 -13.91 14.34 14.94
CA GLU A 114 -15.21 14.73 15.51
C GLU A 114 -15.12 16.08 16.24
N TYR A 115 -14.07 16.32 17.03
CA TYR A 115 -13.83 17.59 17.72
C TYR A 115 -13.60 18.75 16.75
N TYR A 116 -12.70 18.61 15.77
CA TYR A 116 -12.42 19.69 14.82
C TYR A 116 -13.60 19.98 13.89
N LYS A 117 -14.42 18.98 13.55
CA LYS A 117 -15.69 19.17 12.83
C LYS A 117 -16.70 19.97 13.64
N ASP A 118 -16.86 19.68 14.93
CA ASP A 118 -17.69 20.49 15.84
C ASP A 118 -17.20 21.94 15.93
N GLN A 119 -15.89 22.16 16.07
CA GLN A 119 -15.32 23.51 16.13
C GLN A 119 -15.49 24.29 14.81
N LEU A 120 -15.33 23.63 13.65
CA LEU A 120 -15.60 24.23 12.34
C LEU A 120 -17.09 24.59 12.19
N ALA A 121 -18.00 23.67 12.50
CA ALA A 121 -19.44 23.93 12.42
C ALA A 121 -19.89 25.11 13.31
N ARG A 122 -19.34 25.23 14.53
CA ARG A 122 -19.59 26.38 15.42
C ARG A 122 -19.00 27.70 14.91
N LEU A 123 -17.87 27.65 14.20
CA LEU A 123 -17.26 28.82 13.56
C LEU A 123 -18.12 29.27 12.37
N GLU A 124 -18.52 28.33 11.51
CA GLU A 124 -19.37 28.55 10.34
C GLU A 124 -20.75 29.08 10.75
N GLU A 125 -21.39 28.49 11.75
CA GLU A 125 -22.67 28.96 12.30
C GLU A 125 -22.55 30.40 12.81
N ARG A 126 -21.55 30.69 13.66
CA ARG A 126 -21.34 32.04 14.21
C ARG A 126 -21.04 33.06 13.10
N SER A 127 -20.27 32.65 12.09
CA SER A 127 -19.95 33.48 10.92
C SER A 127 -21.21 33.80 10.11
N ALA A 128 -22.04 32.79 9.81
CA ALA A 128 -23.30 32.96 9.11
C ALA A 128 -24.30 33.84 9.89
N GLN A 129 -24.41 33.64 11.21
CA GLN A 129 -25.21 34.50 12.09
C GLN A 129 -24.70 35.95 12.07
N PHE A 130 -23.38 36.17 12.17
CA PHE A 130 -22.77 37.49 12.12
C PHE A 130 -23.05 38.19 10.79
N TYR A 131 -22.76 37.53 9.65
CA TYR A 131 -23.06 38.09 8.33
C TYR A 131 -24.54 38.44 8.17
N LYS A 132 -25.45 37.53 8.55
CA LYS A 132 -26.89 37.77 8.48
C LYS A 132 -27.29 39.03 9.27
N VAL A 133 -26.92 39.11 10.54
CA VAL A 133 -27.26 40.26 11.39
C VAL A 133 -26.61 41.55 10.87
N THR A 134 -25.36 41.51 10.40
CA THR A 134 -24.71 42.69 9.79
C THR A 134 -25.45 43.17 8.55
N THR A 135 -25.85 42.27 7.65
CA THR A 135 -26.62 42.62 6.45
C THR A 135 -28.01 43.16 6.80
N GLU A 136 -28.73 42.52 7.73
CA GLU A 136 -30.07 42.96 8.17
C GLU A 136 -30.02 44.34 8.82
N GLN A 137 -29.06 44.60 9.72
CA GLN A 137 -28.90 45.92 10.36
C GLN A 137 -28.45 47.00 9.36
N TYR A 138 -27.55 46.67 8.42
CA TYR A 138 -27.14 47.59 7.36
C TYR A 138 -28.30 47.97 6.44
N GLN A 139 -29.07 46.98 5.95
CA GLN A 139 -30.25 47.21 5.12
C GLN A 139 -31.31 48.03 5.85
N LYS A 140 -31.55 47.73 7.13
CA LYS A 140 -32.46 48.53 7.99
C LYS A 140 -31.99 49.98 8.10
N ALA A 141 -30.73 50.21 8.47
CA ALA A 141 -30.17 51.56 8.60
C ALA A 141 -30.22 52.33 7.26
N ALA A 142 -29.89 51.69 6.14
CA ALA A 142 -30.01 52.27 4.80
C ALA A 142 -31.46 52.66 4.48
N SER A 143 -32.44 51.79 4.77
CA SER A 143 -33.86 52.07 4.54
C SER A 143 -34.41 53.17 5.46
N GLU A 144 -33.93 53.29 6.71
CA GLU A 144 -34.30 54.38 7.62
C GLU A 144 -33.72 55.73 7.14
N VAL A 145 -32.48 55.73 6.64
CA VAL A 145 -31.87 56.91 6.01
C VAL A 145 -32.63 57.29 4.74
N GLU A 146 -32.93 56.34 3.85
CA GLU A 146 -33.72 56.59 2.64
C GLU A 146 -35.14 57.11 2.96
N ALA A 147 -35.79 56.57 3.99
CA ALA A 147 -37.11 57.03 4.42
C ALA A 147 -37.10 58.46 4.99
N ARG A 148 -36.04 58.84 5.73
CA ARG A 148 -35.87 60.20 6.29
C ARG A 148 -35.40 61.21 5.25
N PHE A 149 -34.52 60.79 4.33
CA PHE A 149 -33.90 61.61 3.30
C PHE A 149 -34.44 61.28 1.90
N LYS A 150 -35.73 60.93 1.79
CA LYS A 150 -36.43 60.88 0.50
C LYS A 150 -36.17 62.19 -0.23
N ARG A 151 -35.60 62.09 -1.45
CA ARG A 151 -35.13 63.27 -2.16
C ARG A 151 -36.26 64.27 -2.33
N TYR A 152 -35.99 65.52 -1.98
CA TYR A 152 -36.88 66.64 -2.27
C TYR A 152 -37.18 66.62 -3.77
N GLU A 153 -38.44 66.34 -4.14
CA GLU A 153 -38.88 66.51 -5.52
C GLU A 153 -38.93 68.01 -5.79
N ALA A 154 -37.87 68.52 -6.42
CA ALA A 154 -37.68 69.93 -6.74
C ALA A 154 -38.67 70.36 -7.85
N HIS A 155 -39.93 70.54 -7.46
CA HIS A 155 -40.99 71.02 -8.33
C HIS A 155 -40.59 72.40 -8.89
N PRO A 156 -40.49 72.57 -10.23
CA PRO A 156 -39.98 73.79 -10.83
C PRO A 156 -40.97 74.95 -10.62
N VAL A 157 -40.63 75.84 -9.69
CA VAL A 157 -41.50 76.96 -9.31
C VAL A 157 -41.64 77.92 -10.50
N CYS A 158 -42.89 78.35 -10.77
CA CYS A 158 -43.25 79.20 -11.91
C CYS A 158 -43.11 78.57 -13.32
N ALA A 159 -42.97 77.24 -13.45
CA ALA A 159 -42.78 76.57 -14.75
C ALA A 159 -43.79 76.95 -15.84
N ASP A 160 -45.09 77.05 -15.52
CA ASP A 160 -46.13 77.44 -16.49
C ASP A 160 -45.95 78.86 -17.02
N LEU A 161 -45.47 79.78 -16.17
CA LEU A 161 -45.14 81.15 -16.55
C LEU A 161 -43.84 81.19 -17.37
N GLN A 162 -42.86 80.35 -17.02
CA GLN A 162 -41.62 80.18 -17.77
C GLN A 162 -41.86 79.65 -19.20
N ALA A 163 -42.81 78.71 -19.36
CA ALA A 163 -43.24 78.24 -20.68
C ALA A 163 -43.94 79.35 -21.49
N LYS A 164 -44.90 80.05 -20.87
CA LYS A 164 -45.70 81.12 -21.53
C LYS A 164 -44.85 82.33 -21.95
N ILE A 165 -43.92 82.79 -21.11
CA ILE A 165 -43.02 83.89 -21.46
C ILE A 165 -42.07 83.50 -22.60
N PHE A 166 -41.54 82.28 -22.61
CA PHE A 166 -40.66 81.78 -23.66
C PHE A 166 -41.39 81.65 -25.00
N GLN A 167 -42.61 81.09 -24.98
CA GLN A 167 -43.49 81.03 -26.16
C GLN A 167 -43.82 82.43 -26.71
N CYS A 168 -44.09 83.40 -25.84
CA CYS A 168 -44.35 84.78 -26.25
C CYS A 168 -43.15 85.40 -26.96
N TYR A 169 -41.93 85.25 -26.43
CA TYR A 169 -40.72 85.79 -27.08
C TYR A 169 -40.39 85.08 -28.40
N GLN A 170 -40.63 83.78 -28.53
CA GLN A 170 -40.50 83.06 -29.80
C GLN A 170 -41.47 83.60 -30.87
N GLN A 171 -42.69 83.98 -30.47
CA GLN A 171 -43.70 84.54 -31.37
C GLN A 171 -43.46 86.03 -31.70
N ASN A 172 -42.77 86.77 -30.84
CA ASN A 172 -42.61 88.23 -30.94
C ASN A 172 -41.13 88.68 -30.92
N PRO A 173 -40.24 88.14 -31.76
CA PRO A 173 -38.79 88.33 -31.65
C PRO A 173 -38.31 89.79 -31.87
N GLN A 174 -39.10 90.61 -32.56
CA GLN A 174 -38.84 92.05 -32.76
C GLN A 174 -39.74 92.96 -31.90
N GLN A 175 -40.61 92.38 -31.06
CA GLN A 175 -41.60 93.10 -30.25
C GLN A 175 -41.61 92.57 -28.81
N SER A 176 -40.43 92.44 -28.21
CA SER A 176 -40.24 91.89 -26.85
C SER A 176 -41.04 92.62 -25.76
N LEU A 177 -41.34 93.90 -25.95
CA LEU A 177 -42.19 94.70 -25.04
C LEU A 177 -43.63 94.19 -24.98
N SER A 178 -44.16 93.54 -26.02
CA SER A 178 -45.49 92.91 -26.01
C SER A 178 -45.59 91.76 -25.00
N CYS A 179 -44.45 91.16 -24.62
CA CYS A 179 -44.37 90.11 -23.59
C CYS A 179 -44.12 90.67 -22.17
N SER A 180 -44.06 91.99 -21.99
CA SER A 180 -43.72 92.64 -20.70
C SER A 180 -44.66 92.27 -19.55
N THR A 181 -45.96 92.03 -19.82
CA THR A 181 -46.92 91.58 -18.82
C THR A 181 -46.59 90.16 -18.31
N LEU A 182 -46.23 89.24 -19.21
CA LEU A 182 -45.80 87.89 -18.85
C LEU A 182 -44.45 87.91 -18.12
N ALA A 183 -43.53 88.79 -18.53
CA ALA A 183 -42.26 89.00 -17.83
C ALA A 183 -42.46 89.50 -16.40
N SER A 184 -43.36 90.46 -16.21
CA SER A 184 -43.73 90.97 -14.87
C SER A 184 -44.37 89.90 -13.99
N GLN A 185 -45.27 89.07 -14.55
CA GLN A 185 -45.89 87.96 -13.83
C GLN A 185 -44.89 86.88 -13.43
N TYR A 186 -44.00 86.47 -14.35
CA TYR A 186 -42.93 85.51 -14.05
C TYR A 186 -41.98 86.05 -12.97
N LEU A 187 -41.54 87.31 -13.09
CA LEU A 187 -40.66 87.95 -12.10
C LEU A 187 -41.33 88.08 -10.72
N HIS A 188 -42.62 88.43 -10.67
CA HIS A 188 -43.40 88.46 -9.43
C HIS A 188 -43.50 87.06 -8.79
N CYS A 189 -43.78 86.03 -9.59
CA CYS A 189 -43.82 84.64 -9.12
C CYS A 189 -42.46 84.20 -8.55
N VAL A 190 -41.36 84.44 -9.26
CA VAL A 190 -40.00 84.10 -8.82
C VAL A 190 -39.59 84.87 -7.56
N ASN A 191 -39.93 86.16 -7.46
CA ASN A 191 -39.60 86.97 -6.29
C ASN A 191 -40.49 86.66 -5.07
N GLY A 192 -41.73 86.21 -5.28
CA GLY A 192 -42.57 85.63 -4.23
C GLY A 192 -41.96 84.32 -3.71
N ALA A 193 -41.60 83.41 -4.62
CA ALA A 193 -40.96 82.13 -4.28
C ALA A 193 -39.68 82.30 -3.44
N LYS A 194 -38.78 83.21 -3.86
CA LYS A 194 -37.54 83.55 -3.12
C LYS A 194 -37.79 84.06 -1.70
N GLN A 195 -38.84 84.86 -1.48
CA GLN A 195 -39.20 85.37 -0.16
C GLN A 195 -39.83 84.30 0.74
N VAL A 196 -40.46 83.27 0.16
CA VAL A 196 -40.98 82.11 0.89
C VAL A 196 -39.85 81.13 1.24
N SER A 197 -38.93 80.86 0.31
CA SER A 197 -37.79 79.95 0.57
C SER A 197 -36.81 80.52 1.60
N GLY A 198 -36.50 81.83 1.55
CA GLY A 198 -35.56 82.51 2.43
C GLY A 198 -35.98 82.64 3.91
N LYS A 199 -36.97 81.88 4.36
CA LYS A 199 -37.38 81.72 5.77
C LYS A 199 -37.34 80.25 6.25
N GLY A 200 -36.88 79.32 5.41
CA GLY A 200 -37.00 77.88 5.64
C GLY A 200 -35.68 77.11 5.75
N ASP A 201 -34.51 77.78 5.79
CA ASP A 201 -33.18 77.15 5.79
C ASP A 201 -32.82 76.47 7.13
N ASN A 202 -33.56 75.41 7.49
CA ASN A 202 -33.09 74.40 8.43
C ASN A 202 -31.96 73.60 7.76
N LYS A 203 -30.76 74.18 7.79
CA LYS A 203 -29.51 73.54 7.40
C LYS A 203 -29.39 72.19 8.12
N PRO A 204 -29.31 71.05 7.41
CA PRO A 204 -29.10 69.76 8.06
C PRO A 204 -27.69 69.74 8.67
N GLU A 205 -27.62 69.85 9.99
CA GLU A 205 -26.37 69.82 10.74
C GLU A 205 -25.88 68.37 10.87
N PHE A 206 -25.11 67.96 9.87
CA PHE A 206 -24.51 66.63 9.80
C PHE A 206 -23.49 66.48 10.93
N THR A 207 -23.80 65.59 11.88
CA THR A 207 -23.00 65.23 13.06
C THR A 207 -22.66 63.76 13.03
#